data_AF-A0A178INF7-F1
#
_entry.id   AF-A0A178INF7-F1
#
_cell.length_a   1.000
_cell.length_b   1.000
_cell.length_c   1.000
_cell.angle_alpha   90.00
_cell.angle_beta   90.00
_cell.angle_gamma   90.00
#
_symmetry.space_group_name_H-M   'P 1'
#
loop_
_entity.id
_entity.type
_entity.pdbx_description
1 polymer ?
#
loop_
_entity_poly.entity_id
_entity_poly.type
_entity_poly.pdbx_seq_one_letter_code
_entity_poly.pdbx_strand_id
1 'polypeptide(L)'
;MVFRQVHPNHWDGKNPNSVAFSPTPKDQDQLSVDDASLVTAEESWTHFTKNLGLQSVGVWAVTANEIASSGELALLRAPITGQTDVQKDNPAHCLIDFSKLTTKGQKKRCAQQLALLASVRGCQFQPVA
;
A
#
# COMPACT_ATOMS: atom_id res chain seq x y z
N MET A 1 -1.97 11.55 -2.21
CA MET A 1 -1.02 10.49 -1.77
C MET A 1 -1.81 9.21 -1.62
N VAL A 2 -1.13 8.07 -1.51
CA VAL A 2 -1.77 6.81 -1.17
C VAL A 2 -1.07 6.14 0.01
N PHE A 3 -1.85 5.49 0.86
CA PHE A 3 -1.42 4.81 2.06
C PHE A 3 -1.22 3.33 1.82
N ARG A 4 -0.10 2.80 2.29
CA ARG A 4 0.28 1.40 2.21
C ARG A 4 0.48 0.82 3.60
N GLN A 5 -0.26 -0.24 3.86
CA GLN A 5 -0.11 -1.06 5.06
C GLN A 5 1.16 -1.90 4.97
N VAL A 6 1.96 -1.94 6.04
CA VAL A 6 3.23 -2.67 6.08
C VAL A 6 3.12 -3.83 7.07
N HIS A 7 3.27 -5.05 6.56
CA HIS A 7 3.26 -6.25 7.40
C HIS A 7 4.54 -6.33 8.27
N PRO A 8 4.49 -6.87 9.51
CA PRO A 8 5.67 -7.00 10.39
C PRO A 8 6.89 -7.64 9.73
N ASN A 9 6.71 -8.72 8.95
CA ASN A 9 7.78 -9.39 8.21
C ASN A 9 8.45 -8.56 7.11
N HIS A 10 7.93 -7.36 6.82
CA HIS A 10 8.42 -6.49 5.75
C HIS A 10 8.93 -5.15 6.28
N TRP A 11 9.23 -5.10 7.58
CA TRP A 11 9.72 -3.94 8.29
C TRP A 11 10.95 -4.32 9.12
N ASP A 12 11.98 -3.47 9.11
CA ASP A 12 13.26 -3.73 9.81
C ASP A 12 13.35 -3.06 11.20
N GLY A 13 12.22 -2.57 11.73
CA GLY A 13 12.19 -1.76 12.95
C GLY A 13 12.24 -0.24 12.70
N LYS A 14 12.53 0.18 11.45
CA LYS A 14 12.53 1.60 11.06
C LYS A 14 11.79 1.83 9.74
N ASN A 15 12.10 1.03 8.73
CA ASN A 15 11.67 1.24 7.36
C ASN A 15 11.06 -0.03 6.74
N PRO A 16 10.10 0.12 5.82
CA PRO A 16 9.61 -0.98 5.02
C PRO A 16 10.66 -1.41 3.99
N ASN A 17 10.72 -2.72 3.71
CA ASN A 17 11.50 -3.24 2.60
C ASN A 17 10.66 -3.30 1.30
N SER A 18 11.29 -3.65 0.18
CA SER A 18 10.62 -3.72 -1.13
C SER A 18 9.48 -4.73 -1.21
N VAL A 19 9.44 -5.74 -0.33
CA VAL A 19 8.35 -6.74 -0.33
C VAL A 19 7.05 -6.09 0.13
N ALA A 20 7.10 -5.11 1.04
CA ALA A 20 5.92 -4.34 1.43
C ALA A 20 5.26 -3.59 0.24
N PHE A 21 6.04 -3.29 -0.80
CA PHE A 21 5.64 -2.57 -2.00
C PHE A 21 5.63 -3.44 -3.27
N SER A 22 5.67 -4.76 -3.11
CA SER A 22 5.59 -5.72 -4.22
C SER A 22 4.24 -6.45 -4.17
N PRO A 23 3.47 -6.51 -5.28
CA PRO A 23 2.37 -7.46 -5.38
C PRO A 23 2.88 -8.89 -5.20
N THR A 24 2.10 -9.72 -4.53
CA THR A 24 2.31 -11.17 -4.45
C THR A 24 1.56 -11.87 -5.60
N PRO A 25 1.84 -13.15 -5.90
CA PRO A 25 1.18 -13.83 -7.03
C PRO A 25 -0.36 -13.84 -6.96
N LYS A 26 -0.94 -13.88 -5.76
CA LYS A 26 -2.41 -13.82 -5.57
C LYS A 26 -3.00 -12.45 -5.87
N ASP A 27 -2.19 -11.41 -5.85
CA ASP A 27 -2.61 -10.03 -6.04
C ASP A 27 -2.70 -9.67 -7.53
N GLN A 28 -2.36 -10.59 -8.45
CA GLN A 28 -2.47 -10.40 -9.91
C GLN A 28 -1.82 -9.09 -10.41
N ASP A 29 -0.63 -8.79 -9.89
CA ASP A 29 0.13 -7.56 -10.17
C ASP A 29 -0.50 -6.25 -9.65
N GLN A 30 -1.49 -6.34 -8.76
CA GLN A 30 -2.18 -5.17 -8.21
C GLN A 30 -1.89 -4.99 -6.71
N LEU A 31 -1.17 -3.93 -6.35
CA LEU A 31 -0.84 -3.64 -4.96
C LEU A 31 -1.92 -2.75 -4.33
N SER A 32 -2.64 -3.26 -3.32
CA SER A 32 -3.63 -2.47 -2.56
C SER A 32 -3.01 -1.33 -1.77
N VAL A 33 -3.65 -0.16 -1.89
CA VAL A 33 -3.36 1.08 -1.16
C VAL A 33 -4.66 1.86 -0.93
N ASP A 34 -4.66 2.83 -0.02
CA ASP A 34 -5.83 3.70 0.21
C ASP A 34 -5.55 5.15 -0.20
N ASP A 35 -6.54 5.84 -0.76
CA ASP A 35 -6.44 7.24 -1.15
C ASP A 35 -6.44 8.17 0.08
N ALA A 36 -5.31 8.86 0.29
CA ALA A 36 -5.12 9.76 1.43
C ALA A 36 -5.99 11.03 1.38
N SER A 37 -6.72 11.27 0.28
CA SER A 37 -7.74 12.33 0.22
C SER A 37 -9.09 11.92 0.81
N LEU A 38 -9.30 10.62 1.03
CA LEU A 38 -10.58 10.06 1.49
C LEU A 38 -10.53 9.50 2.92
N VAL A 39 -9.33 9.20 3.42
CA VAL A 39 -9.12 8.58 4.72
C VAL A 39 -7.82 9.12 5.33
N THR A 40 -7.72 9.14 6.66
CA THR A 40 -6.44 9.38 7.36
C THR A 40 -5.60 8.11 7.43
N ALA A 41 -4.31 8.24 7.76
CA ALA A 41 -3.43 7.08 7.93
C ALA A 41 -3.89 6.17 9.09
N GLU A 42 -4.38 6.75 10.19
CA GLU A 42 -4.93 6.02 11.34
C GLU A 42 -6.21 5.26 10.99
N GLU A 43 -7.15 5.89 10.28
CA GLU A 43 -8.38 5.24 9.84
C GLU A 43 -8.10 4.11 8.84
N SER A 44 -7.18 4.31 7.90
CA SER A 44 -6.73 3.26 6.98
C SER A 44 -6.13 2.06 7.74
N TRP A 45 -5.28 2.33 8.73
CA TRP A 45 -4.73 1.28 9.60
C TRP A 45 -5.81 0.56 10.41
N THR A 46 -6.74 1.32 10.99
CA THR A 46 -7.84 0.79 11.80
C THR A 46 -8.74 -0.10 10.96
N HIS A 47 -9.12 0.33 9.76
CA HIS A 47 -9.88 -0.50 8.82
C HIS A 47 -9.13 -1.81 8.53
N PHE A 48 -7.88 -1.72 8.11
CA PHE A 48 -7.09 -2.88 7.70
C PHE A 48 -6.87 -3.88 8.85
N THR A 49 -6.68 -3.40 10.07
CA THR A 49 -6.35 -4.27 11.21
C THR A 49 -7.56 -4.69 12.04
N LYS A 50 -8.48 -3.76 12.33
CA LYS A 50 -9.64 -4.02 13.20
C LYS A 50 -10.82 -4.56 12.43
N ASN A 51 -11.09 -4.04 11.23
CA ASN A 51 -12.26 -4.43 10.46
C ASN A 51 -11.97 -5.65 9.57
N LEU A 52 -10.78 -5.69 8.95
CA LEU A 52 -10.36 -6.84 8.13
C LEU A 52 -9.61 -7.93 8.91
N GLY A 53 -9.12 -7.63 10.12
CA GLY A 53 -8.38 -8.60 10.95
C GLY A 53 -6.97 -8.90 10.45
N LEU A 54 -6.38 -8.04 9.61
CA LEU A 54 -5.05 -8.24 9.02
C LEU A 54 -3.96 -7.60 9.90
N GLN A 55 -2.70 -7.95 9.63
CA GLN A 55 -1.55 -7.45 10.39
C GLN A 55 -0.86 -6.29 9.68
N SER A 56 -0.62 -5.20 10.41
CA SER A 56 0.14 -4.04 9.94
C SER A 56 0.89 -3.39 11.10
N VAL A 57 2.19 -3.15 10.94
CA VAL A 57 3.00 -2.39 11.91
C VAL A 57 2.78 -0.88 11.78
N GLY A 58 2.12 -0.44 10.70
CA GLY A 58 1.89 0.97 10.45
C GLY A 58 1.65 1.26 8.98
N VAL A 59 1.52 2.55 8.68
CA VAL A 59 1.15 3.07 7.37
C VAL A 59 2.27 3.91 6.83
N TRP A 60 2.69 3.58 5.62
CA TRP A 60 3.60 4.39 4.83
C TRP A 60 2.86 4.98 3.64
N ALA A 61 3.45 5.98 2.99
CA ALA A 61 2.79 6.61 1.85
C ALA A 61 3.75 6.85 0.70
N VAL A 62 3.17 6.93 -0.50
CA VAL A 62 3.78 7.43 -1.73
C VAL A 62 2.81 8.36 -2.45
N THR A 63 3.32 9.25 -3.29
CA THR A 63 2.50 10.15 -4.12
C THR A 63 2.19 9.51 -5.48
N ALA A 64 1.15 9.99 -6.17
CA ALA A 64 0.85 9.57 -7.54
C ALA A 64 2.03 9.86 -8.50
N ASN A 65 2.69 11.01 -8.33
CA ASN A 65 3.86 11.37 -9.14
C ASN A 65 5.05 10.42 -8.90
N GLU A 66 5.30 10.01 -7.66
CA GLU A 66 6.33 9.03 -7.32
C GLU A 66 6.04 7.66 -7.91
N ILE A 67 4.77 7.22 -7.90
CA ILE A 67 4.34 5.98 -8.54
C ILE A 67 4.63 6.04 -10.04
N ALA A 68 4.17 7.10 -10.72
CA ALA A 68 4.37 7.28 -12.16
C ALA A 68 5.86 7.42 -12.54
N SER A 69 6.68 7.98 -11.65
CA SER A 69 8.13 8.16 -11.88
C SER A 69 8.95 6.91 -11.56
N SER A 70 8.37 5.92 -10.85
CA SER A 70 9.09 4.70 -10.45
C SER A 70 9.12 3.63 -11.55
N GLY A 71 8.33 3.79 -12.61
CA GLY A 71 8.26 2.88 -13.76
C GLY A 71 6.91 2.99 -14.48
N GLU A 72 6.59 2.01 -15.33
CA GLU A 72 5.26 1.91 -15.99
C GLU A 72 4.16 1.43 -15.02
N LEU A 73 4.05 2.07 -13.87
CA LEU A 73 3.00 1.82 -12.87
C LEU A 73 1.81 2.73 -13.13
N ALA A 74 0.60 2.24 -12.85
CA ALA A 74 -0.61 3.04 -12.87
C ALA A 74 -1.29 3.04 -11.49
N LEU A 75 -1.87 4.17 -11.08
CA LEU A 75 -2.73 4.23 -9.91
C LEU A 75 -4.19 4.17 -10.37
N LEU A 76 -4.92 3.17 -9.90
CA LEU A 76 -6.31 2.90 -10.27
C LEU A 76 -7.22 3.05 -9.06
N ARG A 77 -8.34 3.76 -9.21
CA ARG A 77 -9.39 3.78 -8.19
C ARG A 77 -10.13 2.45 -8.23
N ALA A 78 -10.28 1.82 -7.06
CA ALA A 78 -10.91 0.50 -6.96
C ALA A 78 -11.69 0.39 -5.64
N PRO A 79 -12.69 1.26 -5.40
CA PRO A 79 -13.42 1.27 -4.13
C PRO A 79 -14.06 -0.10 -3.87
N ILE A 80 -13.93 -0.58 -2.63
CA ILE A 80 -14.60 -1.81 -2.18
C ILE A 80 -15.85 -1.38 -1.43
N THR A 81 -17.03 -1.70 -1.95
CA THR A 81 -18.31 -1.34 -1.34
C THR A 81 -19.31 -2.49 -1.41
N GLY A 82 -20.37 -2.42 -0.59
CA GLY A 82 -21.45 -3.40 -0.62
C GLY A 82 -21.05 -4.77 -0.09
N GLN A 83 -20.04 -4.82 0.79
CA GLN A 83 -19.72 -6.04 1.54
C GLN A 83 -20.90 -6.43 2.45
N THR A 84 -21.09 -7.72 2.66
CA THR A 84 -22.13 -8.22 3.60
C THR A 84 -21.94 -7.66 5.00
N ASP A 85 -20.68 -7.50 5.42
CA ASP A 85 -20.31 -6.74 6.60
C ASP A 85 -19.83 -5.35 6.16
N VAL A 86 -20.67 -4.34 6.40
CA VAL A 86 -20.43 -2.94 5.99
C VAL A 86 -19.14 -2.38 6.60
N GLN A 87 -18.67 -2.90 7.74
CA GLN A 87 -17.40 -2.45 8.32
C GLN A 87 -16.20 -2.79 7.43
N LYS A 88 -16.35 -3.74 6.50
CA LYS A 88 -15.33 -4.15 5.54
C LYS A 88 -15.33 -3.32 4.26
N ASP A 89 -16.33 -2.46 4.05
CA ASP A 89 -16.29 -1.50 2.95
C ASP A 89 -15.06 -0.60 3.09
N ASN A 90 -14.41 -0.32 1.96
CA ASN A 90 -13.29 0.59 1.84
C ASN A 90 -13.46 1.47 0.59
N PRO A 91 -14.17 2.61 0.72
CA PRO A 91 -14.32 3.58 -0.37
C PRO A 91 -12.99 4.23 -0.80
N ALA A 92 -11.98 4.23 0.06
CA ALA A 92 -10.66 4.77 -0.22
C ALA A 92 -9.77 3.80 -1.01
N HIS A 93 -10.16 2.53 -1.15
CA HIS A 93 -9.33 1.51 -1.77
C HIS A 93 -8.95 1.87 -3.22
N CYS A 94 -7.67 1.75 -3.49
CA CYS A 94 -7.02 1.95 -4.77
C CYS A 94 -6.00 0.84 -5.02
N LEU A 95 -5.54 0.73 -6.27
CA LEU A 95 -4.55 -0.26 -6.69
C LEU A 95 -3.39 0.44 -7.40
N ILE A 96 -2.17 0.10 -7.02
CA ILE A 96 -1.00 0.36 -7.87
C ILE A 96 -0.81 -0.85 -8.78
N ASP A 97 -1.00 -0.65 -10.07
CA ASP A 97 -0.96 -1.68 -11.10
C ASP A 97 0.47 -1.85 -11.66
N PHE A 98 1.00 -3.06 -11.52
CA PHE A 98 2.30 -3.50 -12.03
C PHE A 98 2.18 -4.33 -13.31
N SER A 99 0.99 -4.53 -13.87
CA SER A 99 0.71 -5.46 -14.97
C SER A 99 1.49 -5.15 -16.26
N LYS A 100 1.86 -3.88 -16.48
CA LYS A 100 2.71 -3.45 -17.61
C LYS A 100 4.17 -3.88 -17.48
N LEU A 101 4.62 -4.23 -16.29
CA LEU A 101 5.98 -4.70 -16.04
C LEU A 101 6.05 -6.20 -16.31
N THR A 102 6.76 -6.60 -17.37
CA THR A 102 6.74 -8.00 -17.84
C THR A 102 7.76 -8.90 -17.14
N THR A 103 8.78 -8.32 -16.49
CA THR A 103 9.84 -9.09 -15.81
C THR A 103 9.83 -8.93 -14.30
N LYS A 104 10.26 -9.98 -13.58
CA LYS A 104 10.47 -9.94 -12.13
C LYS A 104 11.46 -8.83 -11.72
N GLY A 105 12.47 -8.58 -12.54
CA GLY A 105 13.48 -7.54 -12.30
C GLY A 105 12.89 -6.12 -12.32
N GLN A 106 12.03 -5.81 -13.30
CA GLN A 106 11.33 -4.53 -13.37
C GLN A 106 10.42 -4.32 -12.16
N LYS A 107 9.59 -5.32 -11.82
CA LYS A 107 8.69 -5.26 -10.65
C LYS A 107 9.48 -5.00 -9.36
N LYS A 108 10.55 -5.77 -9.14
CA LYS A 108 11.43 -5.60 -7.97
C LYS A 108 12.04 -4.20 -7.90
N ARG A 109 12.56 -3.68 -9.02
CA ARG A 109 13.16 -2.34 -9.07
C ARG A 109 12.13 -1.25 -8.72
N CYS A 110 10.93 -1.32 -9.28
CA CYS A 110 9.87 -0.36 -8.97
C CYS A 110 9.46 -0.43 -7.49
N ALA A 111 9.27 -1.64 -6.95
CA ALA A 111 8.94 -1.83 -5.54
C ALA A 111 10.04 -1.33 -4.59
N GLN A 112 11.32 -1.52 -4.94
CA GLN A 112 12.46 -0.95 -4.20
C GLN A 112 12.43 0.57 -4.21
N GLN A 113 12.14 1.19 -5.36
CA GLN A 113 12.03 2.64 -5.47
C GLN A 113 10.89 3.19 -4.60
N LEU A 114 9.72 2.56 -4.65
CA LEU A 114 8.58 2.95 -3.82
C LEU A 114 8.89 2.82 -2.32
N ALA A 115 9.50 1.71 -1.90
CA ALA A 115 9.89 1.50 -0.50
C ALA A 115 10.91 2.54 -0.03
N LEU A 116 11.87 2.92 -0.87
CA LEU A 116 12.84 3.98 -0.55
C LEU A 116 12.14 5.33 -0.37
N LEU A 117 11.28 5.72 -1.31
CA LEU A 117 10.54 6.99 -1.25
C LEU A 117 9.63 7.06 -0.02
N ALA A 118 8.93 5.95 0.28
CA ALA A 118 8.14 5.81 1.49
C ALA A 118 9.01 5.93 2.76
N SER A 119 10.19 5.31 2.77
CA SER A 119 11.12 5.38 3.91
C SER A 119 11.65 6.79 4.14
N VAL A 120 11.98 7.52 3.07
CA VAL A 120 12.41 8.93 3.15
C VAL A 120 11.31 9.81 3.73
N ARG A 121 10.05 9.55 3.35
CA ARG A 121 8.88 10.25 3.90
C ARG A 121 8.60 9.91 5.36
N GLY A 122 8.98 8.69 5.78
CA GLY A 122 8.74 8.19 7.13
C GLY A 122 7.34 7.60 7.32
N CYS A 123 7.16 7.00 8.50
CA CYS A 123 5.89 6.40 8.90
C CYS A 123 4.82 7.48 9.07
N GLN A 124 3.65 7.27 8.46
CA GLN A 124 2.50 8.18 8.53
C GLN A 124 1.60 7.88 9.73
N PHE A 125 1.60 6.62 10.17
CA PHE A 125 0.92 6.20 11.39
C PHE A 125 1.53 4.89 11.89
N GLN A 126 1.82 4.83 13.18
CA GLN A 126 2.21 3.62 13.88
C GLN A 126 1.37 3.54 15.16
N PRO A 127 0.68 2.42 15.43
CA PRO A 127 -0.04 2.25 16.68
C PRO A 127 0.95 2.32 17.85
N VAL A 128 0.55 3.00 18.92
CA VAL A 128 1.31 2.97 20.17
C VAL A 128 1.24 1.54 20.73
N ALA A 129 2.40 1.02 21.13
CA ALA A 129 2.53 -0.31 21.74
C ALA A 129 1.89 -0.36 23.14
#